data_AF-A0A847SLT3-F1
#
_entry.id   AF-A0A847SLT3-F1
#
_cell.length_a   1.000
_cell.length_b   1.000
_cell.length_c   1.000
_cell.angle_alpha   90.00
_cell.angle_beta   90.00
_cell.angle_gamma   90.00
#
_symmetry.space_group_name_H-M   'P 1'
#
loop_
_entity.id
_entity.type
_entity.pdbx_description
1 polymer ?
#
loop_
_entity_poly.entity_id
_entity_poly.type
_entity_poly.pdbx_seq_one_letter_code
_entity_poly.pdbx_strand_id
1 'polypeptide(L)' 'MSTFQVEIDNHEISVRQENENGFIVRIPEKTIHLQRRQDNEGANHWFEDGKDNETVLTANIGAAIENWLANHRSE' A
#
# COMPACT_ATOMS: atom_id res chain seq x y z
N MET A 1 7.95 -3.91 12.47
CA MET A 1 7.15 -4.69 11.49
C MET A 1 5.75 -4.80 12.08
N SER A 2 4.82 -4.03 11.54
CA SER A 2 3.43 -3.98 12.03
C SER A 2 2.50 -4.55 10.98
N THR A 3 1.44 -5.22 11.42
CA THR A 3 0.37 -5.70 10.56
C THR A 3 -0.91 -5.01 10.99
N PHE A 4 -1.65 -4.48 10.02
CA PHE A 4 -2.89 -3.76 10.22
C PHE A 4 -3.86 -4.11 9.09
N GLN A 5 -5.13 -3.77 9.28
CA GLN A 5 -6.18 -4.00 8.30
C GLN A 5 -6.65 -2.66 7.77
N VAL A 6 -6.91 -2.62 6.46
CA VAL A 6 -7.52 -1.46 5.80
C VAL A 6 -8.72 -1.94 4.99
N GLU A 7 -9.74 -1.10 4.87
CA GLU A 7 -10.89 -1.38 4.02
C GLU A 7 -10.69 -0.73 2.65
N ILE A 8 -10.86 -1.51 1.58
CA ILE A 8 -10.81 -1.06 0.19
C ILE A 8 -11.95 -1.68 -0.58
N ASP A 9 -12.74 -0.85 -1.26
CA ASP A 9 -13.89 -1.32 -2.06
C ASP A 9 -14.83 -2.24 -1.23
N ASN A 10 -15.08 -1.87 0.03
CA ASN A 10 -15.90 -2.64 0.96
C ASN A 10 -15.35 -4.05 1.30
N HIS A 11 -14.05 -4.27 1.08
CA HIS A 11 -13.33 -5.46 1.47
C HIS A 11 -12.22 -5.13 2.47
N GLU A 12 -12.18 -5.88 3.56
CA GLU A 12 -11.07 -5.80 4.52
C GLU A 12 -9.85 -6.55 3.98
N ILE A 13 -8.73 -5.84 3.85
CA ILE A 13 -7.47 -6.41 3.38
C ILE A 13 -6.42 -6.31 4.46
N SER A 14 -5.55 -7.33 4.53
CA SER A 14 -4.47 -7.37 5.51
C SER A 14 -3.20 -6.76 4.94
N VAL A 15 -2.65 -5.76 5.62
CA VAL A 15 -1.43 -5.07 5.23
C VAL A 15 -0.35 -5.35 6.26
N ARG A 16 0.80 -5.84 5.81
CA ARG A 16 2.00 -5.99 6.62
C ARG A 16 3.05 -5.00 6.14
N GLN A 17 3.48 -4.10 7.02
CA GLN A 17 4.59 -3.21 6.74
C GLN A 17 5.91 -3.98 6.86
N GLU A 18 6.66 -4.07 5.76
CA GLU A 18 8.01 -4.62 5.74
C GLU A 18 9.04 -3.55 6.12
N ASN A 19 8.90 -2.36 5.53
CA ASN A 19 9.76 -1.19 5.77
C ASN A 19 8.98 0.11 5.48
N GLU A 20 9.65 1.26 5.52
CA GLU A 20 8.99 2.55 5.27
C GLU A 20 8.44 2.70 3.84
N ASN A 21 9.07 2.02 2.87
CA ASN A 21 8.74 2.08 1.45
C ASN A 21 8.10 0.79 0.93
N GLY A 22 7.80 -0.18 1.80
CA GLY A 22 7.48 -1.55 1.40
C GLY A 22 6.38 -2.18 2.25
N PHE A 23 5.33 -2.64 1.59
CA PHE A 23 4.17 -3.29 2.20
C PHE A 23 3.85 -4.61 1.51
N ILE A 24 3.47 -5.62 2.28
CA ILE A 24 2.86 -6.85 1.76
C ILE A 24 1.36 -6.76 2.02
N VAL A 25 0.58 -6.77 0.95
CA VAL A 25 -0.87 -6.66 0.99
C VAL A 25 -1.49 -7.97 0.57
N ARG A 26 -2.34 -8.52 1.43
CA ARG A 26 -3.08 -9.75 1.16
C ARG A 26 -4.52 -9.38 0.85
N ILE A 27 -4.89 -9.56 -0.41
CA ILE A 27 -6.27 -9.46 -0.88
C ILE A 27 -6.81 -10.88 -1.14
N PRO A 28 -8.13 -11.08 -1.25
CA PRO A 28 -8.71 -12.41 -1.45
C PRO A 28 -8.16 -13.15 -2.68
N GLU A 29 -7.84 -12.41 -3.75
CA GLU A 29 -7.40 -12.97 -5.02
C GLU A 29 -5.90 -13.29 -5.08
N LYS A 30 -5.06 -12.54 -4.35
CA LYS A 30 -3.60 -12.67 -4.38
C LYS A 30 -2.90 -11.91 -3.25
N THR A 31 -1.59 -12.15 -3.11
CA THR A 31 -0.70 -11.29 -2.33
C THR A 31 0.02 -10.32 -3.26
N ILE A 32 0.01 -9.04 -2.92
CA ILE A 32 0.64 -7.94 -3.66
C ILE A 32 1.76 -7.38 -2.79
N HIS A 33 2.97 -7.32 -3.34
CA HIS A 33 4.09 -6.63 -2.70
C HIS A 33 4.11 -5.21 -3.22
N LEU A 34 3.75 -4.25 -2.39
CA LEU A 34 3.71 -2.83 -2.72
C LEU A 34 5.02 -2.16 -2.38
N GLN A 35 5.57 -1.43 -3.35
CA GLN A 35 6.79 -0.65 -3.23
C GLN A 35 6.49 0.80 -3.56
N ARG A 36 6.87 1.71 -2.65
CA ARG A 36 6.85 3.15 -2.88
C ARG A 36 8.02 3.53 -3.77
N ARG A 37 7.75 4.22 -4.87
CA ARG A 37 8.79 4.89 -5.66
C ARG A 37 8.38 6.34 -5.87
N GLN A 38 9.36 7.22 -5.82
CA GLN A 38 9.16 8.64 -6.07
C GLN A 38 9.44 8.92 -7.54
N ASP A 39 8.57 9.67 -8.21
CA ASP A 39 8.83 10.16 -9.57
C ASP A 39 9.73 11.42 -9.56
N ASN A 40 10.07 11.92 -10.73
CA ASN A 40 10.99 13.04 -10.91
C ASN A 40 10.39 14.41 -10.51
N GLU A 41 9.09 14.49 -10.29
CA GLU A 41 8.35 15.64 -9.75
C GLU A 41 8.19 15.54 -8.22
N GLY A 42 8.60 14.42 -7.63
CA GLY A 42 8.61 14.20 -6.19
C GLY A 42 7.33 13.57 -5.64
N ALA A 43 6.39 13.12 -6.48
CA ALA A 43 5.19 12.43 -6.01
C ALA A 43 5.50 10.97 -5.67
N ASN A 44 4.77 10.42 -4.70
CA ASN A 44 4.90 9.02 -4.31
C ASN A 44 3.92 8.18 -5.11
N HIS A 45 4.44 7.15 -5.76
CA HIS A 45 3.66 6.16 -6.50
C HIS A 45 3.86 4.77 -5.92
N TRP A 46 2.81 3.97 -6.00
CA TRP A 46 2.72 2.67 -5.38
C TRP A 46 2.66 1.58 -6.44
N PHE A 47 3.72 0.77 -6.52
CA PHE A 47 3.89 -0.25 -7.55
C PHE A 47 3.82 -1.65 -6.94
N GLU A 48 3.29 -2.60 -7.69
CA GLU A 48 3.48 -4.02 -7.39
C GLU A 48 4.93 -4.41 -7.73
N ASP A 49 5.59 -5.16 -6.85
CA ASP A 49 6.95 -5.64 -7.05
C ASP A 49 7.07 -6.41 -8.37
N GLY A 50 8.11 -6.08 -9.15
CA GLY A 50 8.28 -6.62 -10.50
C GLY A 50 7.36 -6.02 -11.58
N LYS A 51 6.55 -4.99 -11.26
CA LYS A 51 5.81 -4.20 -12.25
C LYS A 51 6.44 -2.83 -12.44
N ASP A 52 6.42 -2.37 -13.69
CA ASP A 52 6.96 -1.06 -14.08
C ASP A 52 5.96 0.08 -13.97
N ASN A 53 4.66 -0.23 -13.88
CA ASN A 53 3.58 0.76 -13.86
C ASN A 53 2.69 0.60 -12.64
N GLU A 54 2.27 1.75 -12.11
CA GLU A 54 1.18 1.83 -11.15
C GLU A 54 -0.13 1.41 -11.83
N THR A 55 -0.96 0.68 -11.10
CA THR A 55 -2.30 0.30 -11.53
C THR A 55 -3.32 1.00 -10.65
N VAL A 56 -4.56 1.12 -11.11
CA VAL A 56 -5.67 1.65 -10.29
C VAL A 56 -5.77 0.91 -8.95
N LEU A 57 -5.54 -0.41 -8.96
CA LEU A 57 -5.53 -1.23 -7.75
C LEU A 57 -4.40 -0.83 -6.79
N THR A 58 -3.15 -0.74 -7.26
CA THR A 58 -2.01 -0.42 -6.39
C THR A 58 -2.06 1.02 -5.89
N ALA A 59 -2.56 1.96 -6.70
CA ALA A 59 -2.82 3.34 -6.29
C ALA A 59 -3.87 3.42 -5.17
N ASN A 60 -5.02 2.73 -5.33
CA ASN A 60 -6.06 2.67 -4.31
C ASN A 60 -5.56 2.04 -3.01
N ILE A 61 -4.77 0.97 -3.10
CA ILE A 61 -4.17 0.33 -1.92
C ILE A 61 -3.19 1.25 -1.22
N GLY A 62 -2.30 1.90 -1.97
CA GLY A 62 -1.36 2.86 -1.43
C GLY A 62 -2.05 4.00 -0.68
N ALA A 63 -3.06 4.61 -1.30
CA ALA A 63 -3.83 5.69 -0.70
C ALA A 63 -4.55 5.26 0.59
N ALA A 64 -5.15 4.06 0.61
CA ALA A 64 -5.80 3.53 1.80
C ALA A 64 -4.81 3.29 2.95
N ILE A 65 -3.62 2.76 2.64
CA ILE A 65 -2.54 2.57 3.62
C ILE A 65 -2.07 3.92 4.18
N GLU A 66 -1.82 4.90 3.32
CA GLU A 66 -1.36 6.22 3.74
C GLU A 66 -2.40 6.95 4.60
N ASN A 67 -3.68 6.85 4.24
CA ASN A 67 -4.78 7.37 5.05
C ASN A 67 -4.86 6.67 6.42
N TRP A 68 -4.74 5.34 6.46
CA TRP A 68 -4.74 4.61 7.74
C TRP A 68 -3.56 5.04 8.62
N LEU A 69 -2.35 5.11 8.04
CA LEU A 69 -1.14 5.53 8.73
C LEU A 69 -1.25 6.98 9.22
N ALA A 70 -1.83 7.90 8.46
CA ALA A 70 -2.03 9.28 8.89
C ALA A 70 -2.95 9.38 10.11
N ASN A 71 -4.02 8.56 10.15
CA ASN A 71 -4.96 8.52 11.28
C ASN A 71 -4.40 7.77 12.50
N HIS A 72 -3.49 6.82 12.32
CA HIS A 72 -2.96 5.97 13.41
C HIS A 72 -1.51 6.27 13.80
N ARG A 73 -0.79 7.18 13.12
CA ARG A 73 0.53 7.68 13.55
C ARG A 73 0.45 8.76 14.63
N SER A 74 -0.75 9.09 15.10
CA SER A 74 -0.97 10.05 16.18
C SER A 74 -1.14 9.34 17.52
N GLU A 75 -0.11 8.59 17.96
CA GLU A 75 0.02 8.06 19.32
C GLU A 75 1.45 8.22 19.84
#